data_AF-A0A8D0D534-F1
#
_entry.id   AF-A0A8D0D534-F1
#
_cell.length_a   1.000
_cell.length_b   1.000
_cell.length_c   1.000
_cell.angle_alpha   90.00
_cell.angle_beta   90.00
_cell.angle_gamma   90.00
#
_symmetry.space_group_name_H-M   'P 1'
#
loop_
_entity.id
_entity.type
_entity.pdbx_description
1 polymer ?
#
loop_
_entity_poly.entity_id
_entity_poly.type
_entity_poly.pdbx_seq_one_letter_code
_entity_poly.pdbx_strand_id
1 'polypeptide(L)'
;ISVSRCAKLIETYPKQLTAVIAAKVTSCTLWDAFKAYLRGCVISYEAAKKKKEVTQCKHLEERIQQLDRQNALNPTPDLHREITNLKYQLNQLLSRKITSAFLFIKQKHFEFGEKPHKLLARQLRKIEADRTIHKIRDDRGHILLKPKEINFWKTLPISLLGRINAIKMIFLPQILYLFQNIPVFLTKSFFKKIDSVIQPFLWDYKTPRINKKHLTKSKTNGGLSLPNFMMYYWACTFKSINSFNITYNTLPTWLAIEMEDCDPYLPAALVLSPTPLDKSKDEIDFSPAAVHLLLSYYCKKVTSKVMERANDTH
;
A
#
# COMPACT_ATOMS: atom_id res chain seq x y z
N ILE A 1 13.30 -17.78 44.00
CA ILE A 1 13.89 -19.12 44.22
C ILE A 1 14.90 -18.95 45.35
N SER A 2 14.87 -19.74 46.43
CA SER A 2 15.95 -19.63 47.43
C SER A 2 17.25 -20.08 46.75
N VAL A 3 18.31 -19.28 46.88
CA VAL A 3 19.62 -19.54 46.29
C VAL A 3 20.09 -20.97 46.62
N SER A 4 19.74 -21.45 47.82
CA SER A 4 20.00 -22.82 48.30
C SER A 4 19.40 -23.94 47.43
N ARG A 5 18.24 -23.71 46.79
CA ARG A 5 17.58 -24.73 45.96
C ARG A 5 18.12 -24.76 44.54
N CYS A 6 18.56 -23.62 44.01
CA CYS A 6 19.36 -23.56 42.78
C CYS A 6 20.74 -24.17 42.98
N ALA A 7 21.39 -23.92 44.13
CA ALA A 7 22.70 -24.48 44.46
C ALA A 7 22.69 -26.01 44.51
N LYS A 8 21.69 -26.62 45.19
CA LYS A 8 21.50 -28.08 45.18
C LYS A 8 21.26 -28.66 43.78
N LEU A 9 20.61 -27.89 42.90
CA LEU A 9 20.35 -28.27 41.51
C LEU A 9 21.63 -28.24 40.66
N ILE A 10 22.53 -27.30 40.95
CA ILE A 10 23.87 -27.21 40.33
C ILE A 10 24.79 -28.33 40.85
N GLU A 11 24.69 -28.69 42.14
CA GLU A 11 25.49 -29.78 42.75
C GLU A 11 25.07 -31.20 42.30
N THR A 12 23.79 -31.42 41.98
CA THR A 12 23.30 -32.71 41.46
C THR A 12 23.58 -32.90 39.98
N TYR A 13 23.83 -31.80 39.27
CA TYR A 13 24.11 -31.75 37.84
C TYR A 13 25.34 -32.54 37.38
N PRO A 14 26.53 -32.44 38.01
CA PRO A 14 27.71 -33.18 37.57
C PRO A 14 27.53 -34.70 37.65
N LYS A 15 26.77 -35.21 38.63
CA LYS A 15 26.54 -36.66 38.80
C LYS A 15 25.66 -37.26 37.70
N GLN A 16 24.70 -36.49 37.18
CA GLN A 16 23.84 -36.93 36.07
C GLN A 16 24.54 -36.74 34.72
N LEU A 17 25.36 -35.69 34.60
CA LEU A 17 26.13 -35.41 33.38
C LEU A 17 27.22 -36.48 33.13
N THR A 18 27.92 -36.94 34.17
CA THR A 18 28.94 -38.00 34.04
C THR A 18 28.37 -39.34 33.56
N ALA A 19 27.16 -39.69 34.00
CA ALA A 19 26.48 -40.91 33.55
C ALA A 19 26.06 -40.84 32.06
N VAL A 20 25.73 -39.65 31.54
CA VAL A 20 25.32 -39.46 30.14
C VAL A 20 26.52 -39.27 29.20
N ILE A 21 27.60 -38.64 29.67
CA ILE A 21 28.85 -38.53 28.91
C ILE A 21 29.47 -39.92 28.67
N ALA A 22 29.33 -40.86 29.61
CA ALA A 22 29.75 -42.25 29.45
C ALA A 22 29.04 -42.98 28.28
N ALA A 23 27.87 -42.50 27.84
CA ALA A 23 27.05 -43.12 26.81
C ALA A 23 27.32 -42.60 25.37
N LYS A 24 28.40 -41.86 25.12
CA LYS A 24 28.75 -41.28 23.78
C LYS A 24 27.61 -40.48 23.12
N VAL A 25 26.86 -39.70 23.90
CA VAL A 25 25.80 -38.83 23.38
C VAL A 25 26.39 -37.52 22.85
N THR A 26 25.92 -37.06 21.68
CA THR A 26 26.33 -35.78 21.08
C THR A 26 26.04 -34.57 21.99
N SER A 27 26.92 -33.58 22.02
CA SER A 27 26.81 -32.39 22.88
C SER A 27 25.51 -31.60 22.66
N CYS A 28 24.98 -31.55 21.42
CA CYS A 28 23.70 -30.89 21.11
C CYS A 28 22.50 -31.58 21.78
N THR A 29 22.43 -32.91 21.73
CA THR A 29 21.34 -33.68 22.34
C THR A 29 21.36 -33.56 23.87
N LEU A 30 22.55 -33.50 24.47
CA LEU A 30 22.73 -33.21 25.90
C LEU A 30 22.22 -31.81 26.27
N TRP A 31 22.54 -30.80 25.45
CA TRP A 31 22.08 -29.43 25.66
C TRP A 31 20.56 -29.28 25.50
N ASP A 32 19.97 -29.96 24.53
CA ASP A 32 18.51 -29.95 24.32
C ASP A 32 17.77 -30.67 25.46
N ALA A 33 18.27 -31.83 25.91
CA ALA A 33 17.74 -32.54 27.07
C ALA A 33 17.82 -31.68 28.34
N PHE A 34 18.93 -30.98 28.55
CA PHE A 34 19.07 -30.06 29.67
C PHE A 34 18.07 -28.90 29.63
N LYS A 35 17.97 -28.22 28.48
CA LYS A 35 16.99 -27.14 28.30
C LYS A 35 15.56 -27.63 28.54
N ALA A 36 15.22 -28.83 28.08
CA ALA A 36 13.92 -29.45 28.31
C ALA A 36 13.67 -29.72 29.81
N TYR A 37 14.66 -30.27 30.52
CA TYR A 37 14.58 -30.50 31.97
C TYR A 37 14.40 -29.20 32.76
N LEU A 38 15.25 -28.19 32.51
CA LEU A 38 15.12 -26.88 33.16
C LEU A 38 13.77 -26.23 32.88
N ARG A 39 13.30 -26.29 31.63
CA ARG A 39 11.98 -25.80 31.25
C ARG A 39 10.89 -26.52 32.05
N GLY A 40 10.99 -27.84 32.22
CA GLY A 40 10.09 -28.63 33.05
C GLY A 40 10.08 -28.18 34.51
N CYS A 41 11.26 -27.99 35.13
CA CYS A 41 11.37 -27.49 36.49
C CYS A 41 10.73 -26.11 36.64
N VAL A 42 11.02 -25.17 35.72
CA VAL A 42 10.44 -23.82 35.74
C VAL A 42 8.92 -23.87 35.59
N ILE A 43 8.39 -24.68 34.66
CA ILE A 43 6.94 -24.86 34.49
C ILE A 43 6.28 -25.39 35.77
N SER A 44 6.86 -26.43 36.39
CA SER A 44 6.31 -27.00 37.63
C SER A 44 6.28 -25.98 38.77
N TYR A 45 7.34 -25.18 38.90
CA TYR A 45 7.46 -24.16 39.93
C TYR A 45 6.45 -23.03 39.72
N GLU A 46 6.37 -22.48 38.51
CA GLU A 46 5.42 -21.42 38.18
C GLU A 46 3.97 -21.92 38.27
N ALA A 47 3.68 -23.17 37.91
CA ALA A 47 2.36 -23.76 38.10
C ALA A 47 1.98 -23.86 39.58
N ALA A 48 2.89 -24.34 40.43
CA ALA A 48 2.67 -24.42 41.87
C ALA A 48 2.51 -23.03 42.52
N LYS A 49 3.34 -22.07 42.11
CA LYS A 49 3.25 -20.67 42.55
C LYS A 49 1.93 -20.03 42.14
N LYS A 50 1.51 -20.19 40.88
CA LYS A 50 0.22 -19.72 40.38
C LYS A 50 -0.95 -20.33 41.15
N LYS A 51 -0.88 -21.63 41.49
CA LYS A 51 -1.91 -22.30 42.31
C LYS A 51 -2.02 -21.65 43.69
N LYS A 52 -0.89 -21.36 44.36
CA LYS A 52 -0.86 -20.66 45.65
C LYS A 52 -1.43 -19.24 45.56
N GLU A 53 -1.04 -18.48 44.53
CA GLU A 53 -1.54 -17.12 44.31
C GLU A 53 -3.06 -17.11 44.05
N VAL A 54 -3.58 -18.09 43.29
CA VAL A 54 -5.02 -18.23 43.05
C VAL A 54 -5.77 -18.57 44.33
N THR A 55 -5.26 -19.49 45.15
CA THR A 55 -5.89 -19.80 46.45
C THR A 55 -5.86 -18.60 47.40
N GLN A 56 -4.79 -17.81 47.40
CA GLN A 56 -4.68 -16.59 48.20
C GLN A 56 -5.66 -15.51 47.74
N CYS A 57 -5.79 -15.27 46.42
CA CYS A 57 -6.79 -14.34 45.90
C CYS A 57 -8.21 -14.73 46.33
N LYS A 58 -8.58 -16.01 46.18
CA LYS A 58 -9.92 -16.50 46.58
C LYS A 58 -10.17 -16.28 48.06
N HIS A 59 -9.21 -16.64 48.91
CA HIS A 59 -9.33 -16.43 50.36
C HIS A 59 -9.49 -14.95 50.73
N LEU A 60 -8.72 -14.05 50.09
CA LEU A 60 -8.85 -12.61 50.32
C LEU A 60 -10.21 -12.08 49.86
N GLU A 61 -10.71 -12.52 48.70
CA GLU A 61 -12.03 -12.15 48.19
C GLU A 61 -13.15 -12.62 49.13
N GLU A 62 -13.10 -13.88 49.58
CA GLU A 62 -14.06 -14.44 50.55
C GLU A 62 -14.03 -13.70 51.88
N ARG A 63 -12.84 -13.39 52.40
CA ARG A 63 -12.67 -12.64 53.66
C ARG A 63 -13.22 -11.21 53.55
N ILE A 64 -12.95 -10.51 52.44
CA ILE A 64 -13.51 -9.18 52.18
C ILE A 64 -15.04 -9.25 52.14
N GLN A 65 -15.63 -10.23 51.45
CA GLN A 65 -17.08 -10.41 51.39
C GLN A 65 -17.71 -10.71 52.75
N GLN A 66 -17.01 -11.44 53.62
CA GLN A 66 -17.47 -11.71 54.99
C GLN A 66 -17.43 -10.45 55.84
N LEU A 67 -16.33 -9.70 55.79
CA LEU A 67 -16.17 -8.45 56.55
C LEU A 67 -17.11 -7.35 56.04
N ASP A 68 -17.32 -7.23 54.74
CA ASP A 68 -18.30 -6.28 54.17
C ASP A 68 -19.73 -6.61 54.66
N ARG A 69 -20.09 -7.90 54.78
CA ARG A 69 -21.36 -8.33 55.39
C ARG A 69 -21.46 -7.99 56.88
N GLN A 70 -20.40 -8.19 57.64
CA GLN A 70 -20.37 -7.85 59.07
C GLN A 70 -20.44 -6.34 59.30
N ASN A 71 -19.73 -5.56 58.48
CA ASN A 71 -19.74 -4.11 58.51
C ASN A 71 -21.08 -3.51 58.10
N ALA A 72 -21.84 -4.19 57.23
CA ALA A 72 -23.21 -3.79 56.88
C ALA A 72 -24.20 -3.97 58.03
N LEU A 73 -23.96 -4.95 58.92
CA LEU A 73 -24.79 -5.18 60.11
C LEU A 73 -24.39 -4.25 61.26
N ASN A 74 -23.08 -4.13 61.52
CA ASN A 74 -22.52 -3.32 62.60
C ASN A 74 -21.35 -2.47 62.08
N PRO A 75 -21.59 -1.21 61.66
CA PRO A 75 -20.54 -0.34 61.16
C PRO A 75 -19.55 0.02 62.28
N THR A 76 -18.31 -0.47 62.20
CA THR A 76 -17.24 -0.10 63.12
C THR A 76 -16.01 0.39 62.36
N PRO A 77 -15.28 1.40 62.90
CA PRO A 77 -14.12 1.98 62.21
C PRO A 77 -12.97 0.97 62.06
N ASP A 78 -12.85 0.01 62.99
CA ASP A 78 -11.80 -1.02 62.93
C ASP A 78 -12.05 -2.05 61.83
N LEU A 79 -13.31 -2.45 61.61
CA LEU A 79 -13.69 -3.32 60.48
C LEU A 79 -13.38 -2.64 59.14
N HIS A 80 -13.65 -1.33 59.03
CA HIS A 80 -13.33 -0.58 57.82
C HIS A 80 -11.82 -0.56 57.53
N ARG A 81 -10.97 -0.39 58.55
CA ARG A 81 -9.50 -0.46 58.42
C ARG A 81 -9.02 -1.84 58.00
N GLU A 82 -9.63 -2.91 58.52
CA GLU A 82 -9.29 -4.28 58.12
C GLU A 82 -9.65 -4.54 56.64
N ILE A 83 -10.83 -4.08 56.21
CA ILE A 83 -11.30 -4.21 54.82
C ILE A 83 -10.38 -3.45 53.86
N THR A 84 -9.98 -2.21 54.17
CA THR A 84 -9.08 -1.43 53.31
C THR A 84 -7.71 -2.08 53.19
N ASN A 85 -7.17 -2.61 54.29
CA ASN A 85 -5.91 -3.37 54.28
C ASN A 85 -5.98 -4.63 53.41
N LEU A 86 -7.07 -5.40 53.51
CA LEU A 86 -7.26 -6.61 52.68
C LEU A 86 -7.47 -6.26 51.20
N LYS A 87 -8.23 -5.22 50.89
CA LYS A 87 -8.39 -4.70 49.52
C LYS A 87 -7.04 -4.26 48.93
N TYR A 88 -6.19 -3.62 49.73
CA TYR A 88 -4.84 -3.25 49.32
C TYR A 88 -3.98 -4.48 48.99
N GLN A 89 -3.98 -5.51 49.86
CA GLN A 89 -3.26 -6.76 49.61
C GLN A 89 -3.74 -7.46 48.32
N LEU A 90 -5.05 -7.49 48.08
CA LEU A 90 -5.62 -8.03 46.84
C LEU A 90 -5.16 -7.23 45.61
N ASN A 91 -5.19 -5.90 45.68
CA ASN A 91 -4.74 -5.02 44.61
C ASN A 91 -3.26 -5.20 44.27
N GLN A 92 -2.39 -5.45 45.26
CA GLN A 92 -0.99 -5.78 45.00
C GLN A 92 -0.86 -7.07 44.18
N LEU A 93 -1.62 -8.12 44.51
CA LEU A 93 -1.61 -9.37 43.75
C LEU A 93 -2.15 -9.20 42.33
N LEU A 94 -3.22 -8.43 42.15
CA LEU A 94 -3.79 -8.13 40.83
C LEU A 94 -2.83 -7.31 39.97
N SER A 95 -2.15 -6.32 40.57
CA SER A 95 -1.15 -5.49 39.88
C SER A 95 -0.01 -6.34 39.31
N ARG A 96 0.45 -7.36 40.05
CA ARG A 96 1.47 -8.31 39.56
C ARG A 96 1.01 -9.14 38.35
N LYS A 97 -0.29 -9.47 38.27
CA LYS A 97 -0.86 -10.15 37.10
C LYS A 97 -0.93 -9.21 35.90
N ILE A 98 -1.33 -7.96 36.12
CA ILE A 98 -1.38 -6.93 35.08
C ILE A 98 0.01 -6.67 34.49
N THR A 99 1.04 -6.48 35.34
CA THR A 99 2.41 -6.25 34.87
C THR A 99 2.94 -7.42 34.06
N SER A 100 2.65 -8.66 34.47
CA SER A 100 3.02 -9.87 33.73
C SER A 100 2.32 -9.93 32.38
N ALA A 101 1.01 -9.69 32.33
CA ALA A 101 0.23 -9.66 31.08
C ALA A 101 0.73 -8.56 30.12
N PHE A 102 1.05 -7.39 30.66
CA PHE A 102 1.61 -6.28 29.89
C PHE A 102 2.97 -6.62 29.28
N LEU A 103 3.82 -7.33 30.03
CA LEU A 103 5.10 -7.82 29.52
C LEU A 103 4.92 -8.80 28.35
N PHE A 104 3.96 -9.73 28.43
CA PHE A 104 3.64 -10.63 27.32
C PHE A 104 3.08 -9.90 26.09
N ILE A 105 2.27 -8.86 26.30
CA ILE A 105 1.75 -8.03 25.20
C ILE A 105 2.91 -7.32 24.49
N LYS A 106 3.83 -6.72 25.25
CA LYS A 106 5.04 -6.07 24.71
C LYS A 106 5.92 -7.07 23.94
N GLN A 107 6.15 -8.25 24.51
CA GLN A 107 6.90 -9.31 23.85
C GLN A 107 6.24 -9.74 22.53
N LYS A 108 4.93 -9.98 22.55
CA LYS A 108 4.17 -10.34 21.34
C LYS A 108 4.22 -9.24 20.30
N HIS A 109 4.13 -7.98 20.71
CA HIS A 109 4.27 -6.84 19.81
C HIS A 109 5.68 -6.76 19.21
N PHE A 110 6.73 -7.00 19.99
CA PHE A 110 8.10 -7.06 19.49
C PHE A 110 8.30 -8.23 18.50
N GLU A 111 7.80 -9.42 18.82
CA GLU A 111 7.98 -10.61 17.99
C GLU A 111 7.19 -10.57 16.67
N PHE A 112 6.02 -9.91 16.66
CA PHE A 112 5.03 -9.99 15.57
C PHE A 112 4.55 -8.65 15.01
N GLY A 113 4.98 -7.50 15.55
CA GLY A 113 4.44 -6.17 15.20
C GLY A 113 4.68 -5.77 13.74
N GLU A 114 5.87 -6.05 13.22
CA GLU A 114 6.25 -5.69 11.84
C GLU A 114 6.12 -6.85 10.84
N LYS A 115 5.73 -8.05 11.30
CA LYS A 115 5.66 -9.24 10.43
C LYS A 115 4.25 -9.38 9.81
N PRO A 116 4.14 -9.65 8.50
CA PRO A 116 2.84 -9.90 7.86
C PRO A 116 2.15 -11.12 8.49
N HIS A 117 1.02 -10.91 9.18
CA HIS A 117 0.44 -11.90 10.08
C HIS A 117 -0.80 -12.61 9.51
N LYS A 118 -1.14 -13.79 10.09
CA LYS A 118 -2.30 -14.61 9.74
C LYS A 118 -3.63 -13.86 9.91
N LEU A 119 -3.70 -12.91 10.85
CA LEU A 119 -4.86 -12.02 11.05
C LEU A 119 -5.05 -11.08 9.86
N LEU A 120 -3.99 -10.38 9.43
CA LEU A 120 -4.00 -9.54 8.24
C LEU A 120 -4.36 -10.37 7.00
N ALA A 121 -3.74 -11.54 6.84
CA ALA A 121 -4.05 -12.46 5.74
C ALA A 121 -5.49 -12.98 5.80
N ARG A 122 -6.10 -13.11 6.97
CA ARG A 122 -7.52 -13.49 7.14
C ARG A 122 -8.45 -12.33 6.82
N GLN A 123 -8.11 -11.11 7.23
CA GLN A 123 -8.85 -9.90 6.89
C GLN A 123 -8.80 -9.62 5.40
N LEU A 124 -7.62 -9.73 4.78
CA LEU A 124 -7.44 -9.59 3.32
C LEU A 124 -8.26 -10.62 2.56
N ARG A 125 -8.23 -11.90 2.96
CA ARG A 125 -9.06 -12.96 2.34
C ARG A 125 -10.55 -12.72 2.50
N LYS A 126 -11.00 -12.21 3.65
CA LYS A 126 -12.40 -11.86 3.86
C LYS A 126 -12.82 -10.70 2.96
N ILE A 127 -12.00 -9.66 2.89
CA ILE A 127 -12.21 -8.50 2.00
C ILE A 127 -12.24 -8.94 0.53
N GLU A 128 -11.39 -9.88 0.14
CA GLU A 128 -11.34 -10.43 -1.22
C GLU A 128 -12.62 -11.21 -1.54
N ALA A 129 -13.06 -12.10 -0.65
CA ALA A 129 -14.33 -12.84 -0.80
C ALA A 129 -15.55 -11.90 -0.90
N ASP A 130 -15.64 -10.90 -0.01
CA ASP A 130 -16.75 -9.95 0.01
C ASP A 130 -16.81 -9.07 -1.25
N ARG A 131 -15.69 -8.89 -1.96
CA ARG A 131 -15.59 -8.05 -3.17
C ARG A 131 -15.66 -8.83 -4.49
N THR A 132 -15.65 -10.16 -4.46
CA THR A 132 -15.73 -10.96 -5.68
C THR A 132 -17.13 -10.91 -6.30
N ILE A 133 -17.25 -10.25 -7.46
CA ILE A 133 -18.50 -10.19 -8.23
C ILE A 133 -18.51 -11.37 -9.21
N HIS A 134 -19.41 -12.32 -8.99
CA HIS A 134 -19.52 -13.56 -9.78
C HIS A 134 -20.13 -13.37 -11.18
N LYS A 135 -20.90 -12.30 -11.42
CA LYS A 135 -21.56 -12.01 -12.70
C LYS A 135 -21.82 -10.52 -12.88
N ILE A 136 -21.60 -9.99 -14.08
CA ILE A 136 -21.98 -8.63 -14.47
C ILE A 136 -22.90 -8.76 -15.70
N ARG A 137 -24.04 -8.08 -15.68
CA ARG A 137 -24.94 -7.94 -16.84
C ARG A 137 -24.63 -6.62 -17.53
N ASP A 138 -24.58 -6.67 -18.85
CA ASP A 138 -24.57 -5.49 -19.70
C ASP A 138 -25.99 -4.94 -19.89
N ASP A 139 -26.13 -3.69 -20.36
CA ASP A 139 -27.43 -3.01 -20.58
C ASP A 139 -28.33 -3.73 -21.61
N ARG A 140 -27.74 -4.65 -22.40
CA ARG A 140 -28.45 -5.52 -23.36
C ARG A 140 -28.82 -6.90 -22.80
N GLY A 141 -28.62 -7.14 -21.51
CA GLY A 141 -29.00 -8.39 -20.83
C GLY A 141 -28.01 -9.56 -20.93
N HIS A 142 -26.90 -9.42 -21.67
CA HIS A 142 -25.88 -10.46 -21.79
C HIS A 142 -25.03 -10.58 -20.51
N ILE A 143 -24.76 -11.82 -20.09
CA ILE A 143 -23.93 -12.15 -18.93
C ILE A 143 -22.48 -12.30 -19.39
N LEU A 144 -21.60 -11.37 -19.00
CA LEU A 144 -20.20 -11.41 -19.41
C LEU A 144 -19.38 -12.27 -18.44
N LEU A 145 -18.96 -13.45 -18.93
CA LEU A 145 -18.21 -14.48 -18.18
C LEU A 145 -16.69 -14.41 -18.36
N LYS A 146 -16.13 -13.35 -18.95
CA LYS A 146 -14.67 -13.16 -19.03
C LYS A 146 -14.20 -11.94 -18.23
N PRO A 147 -13.98 -12.11 -16.92
CA PRO A 147 -13.67 -11.01 -16.04
C PRO A 147 -12.22 -11.04 -15.53
N LYS A 148 -11.30 -11.80 -16.17
CA LYS A 148 -9.97 -12.05 -15.58
C LYS A 148 -9.11 -10.79 -15.46
N GLU A 149 -9.06 -9.95 -16.48
CA GLU A 149 -8.20 -8.75 -16.49
C GLU A 149 -8.84 -7.58 -15.73
N ILE A 150 -10.15 -7.38 -15.86
CA ILE A 150 -10.86 -6.29 -15.18
C ILE A 150 -11.11 -6.61 -13.70
N ASN A 151 -11.35 -7.87 -13.31
CA ASN A 151 -11.48 -8.22 -11.89
C ASN A 151 -10.14 -8.23 -11.16
N PHE A 152 -9.01 -8.51 -11.84
CA PHE A 152 -7.68 -8.41 -11.21
C PHE A 152 -7.46 -7.02 -10.59
N TRP A 153 -7.89 -5.98 -11.31
CA TRP A 153 -7.79 -4.60 -10.84
C TRP A 153 -8.86 -4.22 -9.80
N LYS A 154 -9.99 -4.96 -9.71
CA LYS A 154 -11.03 -4.76 -8.69
C LYS A 154 -10.69 -5.38 -7.33
N THR A 155 -9.99 -6.51 -7.31
CA THR A 155 -9.77 -7.29 -6.08
C THR A 155 -8.66 -6.72 -5.19
N LEU A 156 -7.74 -5.92 -5.75
CA LEU A 156 -6.60 -5.42 -4.99
C LEU A 156 -7.00 -4.24 -4.07
N PRO A 157 -6.83 -4.34 -2.74
CA PRO A 157 -7.18 -3.28 -1.79
C PRO A 157 -6.12 -2.16 -1.82
N ILE A 158 -6.13 -1.36 -2.89
CA ILE A 158 -5.18 -0.27 -3.09
C ILE A 158 -5.81 1.07 -2.74
N SER A 159 -5.06 1.91 -2.02
CA SER A 159 -5.41 3.31 -1.77
C SER A 159 -5.55 4.12 -3.08
N LEU A 160 -6.27 5.25 -3.05
CA LEU A 160 -6.41 6.14 -4.21
C LEU A 160 -5.05 6.51 -4.81
N LEU A 161 -4.05 6.80 -3.97
CA LEU A 161 -2.69 7.12 -4.39
C LEU A 161 -2.00 5.93 -5.06
N GLY A 162 -2.18 4.72 -4.52
CA GLY A 162 -1.62 3.52 -5.14
C GLY A 162 -2.27 3.19 -6.48
N ARG A 163 -3.57 3.46 -6.67
CA ARG A 163 -4.25 3.32 -7.98
C ARG A 163 -3.71 4.30 -9.01
N ILE A 164 -3.45 5.55 -8.61
CA ILE A 164 -2.82 6.56 -9.47
C ILE A 164 -1.42 6.12 -9.91
N ASN A 165 -0.63 5.57 -8.97
CA ASN A 165 0.69 5.04 -9.29
C ASN A 165 0.62 3.81 -10.20
N ALA A 166 -0.36 2.92 -10.00
CA ALA A 166 -0.61 1.79 -10.90
C ALA A 166 -0.94 2.27 -12.33
N ILE A 167 -1.76 3.31 -12.48
CA ILE A 167 -2.04 3.95 -13.79
C ILE A 167 -0.75 4.46 -14.42
N LYS A 168 0.12 5.13 -13.64
CA LYS A 168 1.41 5.63 -14.12
C LYS A 168 2.39 4.53 -14.53
N MET A 169 2.37 3.40 -13.84
CA MET A 169 3.33 2.33 -14.05
C MET A 169 2.92 1.36 -15.15
N ILE A 170 1.62 1.19 -15.39
CA ILE A 170 1.11 0.12 -16.27
C ILE A 170 0.40 0.69 -17.49
N PHE A 171 -0.60 1.54 -17.28
CA PHE A 171 -1.40 2.09 -18.38
C PHE A 171 -0.65 3.15 -19.16
N LEU A 172 0.08 4.03 -18.46
CA LEU A 172 0.80 5.13 -19.08
C LEU A 172 1.88 4.65 -20.06
N PRO A 173 2.77 3.69 -19.73
CA PRO A 173 3.80 3.22 -20.68
C PRO A 173 3.21 2.55 -21.92
N GLN A 174 2.13 1.76 -21.76
CA GLN A 174 1.46 1.10 -22.88
C GLN A 174 0.87 2.10 -23.86
N ILE A 175 0.16 3.12 -23.35
CA ILE A 175 -0.45 4.16 -24.18
C ILE A 175 0.63 5.07 -24.79
N LEU A 176 1.70 5.39 -24.05
CA LEU A 176 2.82 6.18 -24.57
C LEU A 176 3.53 5.49 -25.74
N TYR A 177 3.72 4.17 -25.66
CA TYR A 177 4.26 3.40 -26.78
C TYR A 177 3.40 3.56 -28.03
N LEU A 178 2.07 3.48 -27.90
CA LEU A 178 1.17 3.70 -29.03
C LEU A 178 1.25 5.12 -29.58
N PHE A 179 1.28 6.14 -28.72
CA PHE A 179 1.39 7.54 -29.15
C PHE A 179 2.71 7.85 -29.86
N GLN A 180 3.78 7.14 -29.50
CA GLN A 180 5.09 7.35 -30.11
C GLN A 180 5.22 6.64 -31.47
N ASN A 181 4.63 5.46 -31.64
CA ASN A 181 4.81 4.64 -32.83
C ASN A 181 3.73 4.85 -33.90
N ILE A 182 2.57 5.42 -33.54
CA ILE A 182 1.44 5.60 -34.45
C ILE A 182 1.28 7.10 -34.78
N PRO A 183 1.62 7.54 -36.00
CA PRO A 183 1.46 8.93 -36.44
C PRO A 183 0.00 9.22 -36.85
N VAL A 184 -0.96 8.96 -35.97
CA VAL A 184 -2.39 9.19 -36.22
C VAL A 184 -2.91 10.32 -35.34
N PHE A 185 -3.76 11.18 -35.93
CA PHE A 185 -4.45 12.22 -35.20
C PHE A 185 -5.53 11.62 -34.29
N LEU A 186 -5.41 11.86 -32.98
CA LEU A 186 -6.38 11.39 -32.00
C LEU A 186 -7.41 12.47 -31.68
N THR A 187 -8.68 12.15 -31.92
CA THR A 187 -9.80 13.05 -31.63
C THR A 187 -10.08 13.15 -30.13
N LYS A 188 -10.71 14.25 -29.68
CA LYS A 188 -11.09 14.44 -28.26
C LYS A 188 -12.04 13.35 -27.73
N SER A 189 -12.84 12.72 -28.61
CA SER A 189 -13.74 11.63 -28.25
C SER A 189 -12.98 10.36 -27.84
N PHE A 190 -11.83 10.09 -28.47
CA PHE A 190 -10.96 8.99 -28.08
C PHE A 190 -10.42 9.15 -26.65
N PHE A 191 -9.92 10.33 -26.29
CA PHE A 191 -9.44 10.59 -24.93
C PHE A 191 -10.56 10.50 -23.89
N LYS A 192 -11.80 10.89 -24.24
CA LYS A 192 -12.97 10.67 -23.38
C LYS A 192 -13.26 9.19 -23.15
N LYS A 193 -13.06 8.32 -24.15
CA LYS A 193 -13.18 6.86 -24.01
C LYS A 193 -12.10 6.28 -23.08
N ILE A 194 -10.86 6.77 -23.16
CA ILE A 194 -9.81 6.38 -22.20
C ILE A 194 -10.21 6.79 -20.78
N ASP A 195 -10.69 8.02 -20.62
CA ASP A 195 -11.13 8.54 -19.33
C ASP A 195 -12.30 7.75 -18.75
N SER A 196 -13.24 7.29 -19.58
CA SER A 196 -14.37 6.48 -19.11
C SER A 196 -13.96 5.12 -18.57
N VAL A 197 -12.81 4.59 -18.98
CA VAL A 197 -12.24 3.33 -18.46
C VAL A 197 -11.44 3.57 -17.17
N ILE A 198 -10.69 4.68 -17.10
CA ILE A 198 -9.80 4.98 -15.98
C ILE A 198 -10.56 5.54 -14.77
N GLN A 199 -11.59 6.36 -15.00
CA GLN A 199 -12.35 7.02 -13.94
C GLN A 199 -13.00 6.02 -12.97
N PRO A 200 -13.67 4.94 -13.42
CA PRO A 200 -14.21 3.92 -12.52
C PRO A 200 -13.12 3.20 -11.73
N PHE A 201 -11.99 2.85 -12.37
CA PHE A 201 -10.88 2.19 -11.68
C PHE A 201 -10.31 3.05 -10.55
N LEU A 202 -10.09 4.34 -10.81
CA LEU A 202 -9.55 5.30 -9.85
C LEU A 202 -10.39 5.40 -8.57
N TRP A 203 -11.73 5.38 -8.73
CA TRP A 203 -12.68 5.57 -7.64
C TRP A 203 -13.30 4.29 -7.10
N ASP A 204 -12.75 3.12 -7.43
CA ASP A 204 -13.30 1.84 -6.97
C ASP A 204 -14.74 1.60 -7.41
N TYR A 205 -15.06 2.06 -8.63
CA TYR A 205 -16.40 2.05 -9.20
C TYR A 205 -17.42 2.84 -8.37
N LYS A 206 -16.96 3.77 -7.52
CA LYS A 206 -17.78 4.74 -6.80
C LYS A 206 -17.80 6.08 -7.52
N THR A 207 -18.68 6.97 -7.08
CA THR A 207 -18.77 8.32 -7.63
C THR A 207 -17.49 9.12 -7.36
N PRO A 208 -16.98 9.85 -8.38
CA PRO A 208 -15.75 10.63 -8.24
C PRO A 208 -15.94 11.78 -7.27
N ARG A 209 -15.09 11.87 -6.25
CA ARG A 209 -15.19 12.91 -5.21
C ARG A 209 -14.42 14.19 -5.55
N ILE A 210 -13.36 14.08 -6.35
CA ILE A 210 -12.46 15.19 -6.69
C ILE A 210 -12.50 15.41 -8.20
N ASN A 211 -12.56 16.67 -8.61
CA ASN A 211 -12.52 17.04 -10.02
C ASN A 211 -11.19 16.59 -10.66
N LYS A 212 -11.27 15.95 -11.84
CA LYS A 212 -10.11 15.46 -12.59
C LYS A 212 -9.05 16.55 -12.82
N LYS A 213 -9.47 17.79 -13.13
CA LYS A 213 -8.54 18.92 -13.34
C LYS A 213 -7.66 19.20 -12.11
N HIS A 214 -8.20 19.00 -10.91
CA HIS A 214 -7.45 19.14 -9.66
C HIS A 214 -6.52 17.94 -9.43
N LEU A 215 -6.99 16.74 -9.78
CA LEU A 215 -6.26 15.48 -9.66
C LEU A 215 -5.01 15.42 -10.54
N THR A 216 -5.04 16.06 -11.71
CA THR A 216 -3.92 16.14 -12.66
C THR A 216 -2.83 17.14 -12.26
N LYS A 217 -3.08 18.04 -11.31
CA LYS A 217 -2.06 19.00 -10.84
C LYS A 217 -0.90 18.26 -10.15
N SER A 218 0.30 18.86 -10.19
CA SER A 218 1.47 18.36 -9.47
C SER A 218 1.24 18.34 -7.94
N LYS A 219 2.05 17.55 -7.23
CA LYS A 219 1.97 17.44 -5.77
C LYS A 219 2.30 18.77 -5.07
N THR A 220 3.21 19.55 -5.64
CA THR A 220 3.58 20.90 -5.15
C THR A 220 2.40 21.86 -5.18
N ASN A 221 1.48 21.68 -6.12
CA ASN A 221 0.30 22.52 -6.31
C ASN A 221 -0.95 21.91 -5.66
N GLY A 222 -0.78 21.01 -4.68
CA GLY A 222 -1.88 20.36 -3.95
C GLY A 222 -2.63 19.28 -4.73
N GLY A 223 -2.13 18.86 -5.90
CA GLY A 223 -2.71 17.81 -6.72
C GLY A 223 -2.18 16.41 -6.42
N LEU A 224 -2.72 15.41 -7.12
CA LEU A 224 -2.31 14.01 -7.00
C LEU A 224 -1.46 13.52 -8.18
N SER A 225 -1.12 14.40 -9.12
CA SER A 225 -0.29 14.13 -10.30
C SER A 225 -0.81 13.00 -11.19
N LEU A 226 -2.13 12.88 -11.37
CA LEU A 226 -2.71 11.91 -12.31
C LEU A 226 -2.27 12.22 -13.76
N PRO A 227 -1.85 11.23 -14.56
CA PRO A 227 -1.51 11.45 -15.97
C PRO A 227 -2.68 12.01 -16.78
N ASN A 228 -2.42 13.06 -17.56
CA ASN A 228 -3.35 13.56 -18.56
C ASN A 228 -2.93 13.06 -19.94
N PHE A 229 -3.56 11.98 -20.42
CA PHE A 229 -3.19 11.32 -21.68
C PHE A 229 -3.23 12.24 -22.90
N MET A 230 -4.11 13.24 -22.92
CA MET A 230 -4.14 14.24 -23.98
C MET A 230 -2.85 15.07 -24.00
N MET A 231 -2.37 15.51 -22.83
CA MET A 231 -1.12 16.27 -22.74
C MET A 231 0.11 15.42 -23.06
N TYR A 232 0.11 14.14 -22.67
CA TYR A 232 1.17 13.20 -23.03
C TYR A 232 1.21 12.93 -24.53
N TYR A 233 0.06 12.76 -25.18
CA TYR A 233 -0.03 12.66 -26.63
C TYR A 233 0.59 13.88 -27.32
N TRP A 234 0.19 15.09 -26.91
CA TRP A 234 0.79 16.31 -27.43
C TRP A 234 2.30 16.36 -27.22
N ALA A 235 2.79 16.04 -26.02
CA ALA A 235 4.22 16.02 -25.73
C ALA A 235 4.99 15.02 -26.62
N CYS A 236 4.46 13.82 -26.84
CA CYS A 236 5.05 12.83 -27.74
C CYS A 236 5.10 13.34 -29.18
N THR A 237 4.01 13.94 -29.67
CA THR A 237 3.98 14.49 -31.02
C THR A 237 4.95 15.66 -31.21
N PHE A 238 5.06 16.55 -30.22
CA PHE A 238 6.01 17.65 -30.24
C PHE A 238 7.46 17.17 -30.20
N LYS A 239 7.76 16.07 -29.49
CA LYS A 239 9.10 15.48 -29.48
C LYS A 239 9.52 15.03 -30.88
N SER A 240 8.62 14.37 -31.62
CA SER A 240 8.90 13.93 -33.00
C SER A 240 9.14 15.12 -33.93
N ILE A 241 8.39 16.22 -33.76
CA ILE A 241 8.61 17.46 -34.55
C ILE A 241 9.94 18.12 -34.17
N ASN A 242 10.28 18.18 -32.88
CA ASN A 242 11.54 18.76 -32.43
C ASN A 242 12.76 17.99 -32.93
N SER A 243 12.66 16.67 -33.13
CA SER A 243 13.71 15.88 -33.78
C SER A 243 13.84 16.11 -35.29
N PHE A 244 12.88 16.79 -35.94
CA PHE A 244 13.05 17.28 -37.32
C PHE A 244 13.61 18.71 -37.35
N ASN A 245 13.35 19.51 -36.33
CA ASN A 245 13.93 20.85 -36.14
C ASN A 245 15.39 20.82 -35.63
N ILE A 246 16.17 19.79 -36.00
CA ILE A 246 17.55 19.61 -35.54
C ILE A 246 18.32 20.91 -35.71
N THR A 247 18.73 21.46 -34.59
CA THR A 247 19.73 22.51 -34.47
C THR A 247 21.05 22.02 -35.06
N TYR A 248 21.57 22.84 -35.98
CA TYR A 248 22.75 22.82 -36.85
C TYR A 248 24.09 22.18 -36.40
N ASN A 249 24.17 21.29 -35.42
CA ASN A 249 25.47 20.77 -34.96
C ASN A 249 25.85 19.39 -35.50
N THR A 250 24.89 18.52 -35.86
CA THR A 250 25.17 17.30 -36.65
C THR A 250 23.91 16.89 -37.42
N LEU A 251 23.92 17.02 -38.75
CA LEU A 251 22.84 16.50 -39.59
C LEU A 251 22.95 14.96 -39.66
N PRO A 252 21.83 14.22 -39.57
CA PRO A 252 21.81 12.80 -39.87
C PRO A 252 22.23 12.54 -41.33
N THR A 253 23.04 11.51 -41.57
CA THR A 253 23.60 11.20 -42.90
C THR A 253 22.54 10.98 -43.99
N TRP A 254 21.38 10.42 -43.63
CA TRP A 254 20.26 10.20 -44.57
C TRP A 254 19.61 11.51 -45.05
N LEU A 255 19.64 12.57 -44.23
CA LEU A 255 19.07 13.87 -44.59
C LEU A 255 19.95 14.57 -45.64
N ALA A 256 21.27 14.38 -45.59
CA ALA A 256 22.17 14.89 -46.60
C ALA A 256 21.91 14.23 -47.98
N ILE A 257 21.63 12.93 -47.99
CA ILE A 257 21.29 12.17 -49.21
C ILE A 257 19.96 12.68 -49.81
N GLU A 258 18.91 12.82 -49.00
CA GLU A 258 17.62 13.36 -49.46
C GLU A 258 17.69 14.82 -49.93
N MET A 259 18.58 15.64 -49.34
CA MET A 259 18.79 17.03 -49.77
C MET A 259 19.47 17.13 -51.13
N GLU A 260 20.31 16.17 -51.53
CA GLU A 260 20.91 16.11 -52.87
C GLU A 260 19.87 15.77 -53.95
N ASP A 261 18.84 14.99 -53.60
CA ASP A 261 17.80 14.56 -54.54
C ASP A 261 16.61 15.55 -54.68
N CYS A 262 16.40 16.46 -53.71
CA CYS A 262 15.18 17.28 -53.59
C CYS A 262 15.31 18.77 -53.98
N ASP A 263 16.36 19.19 -54.69
CA ASP A 263 16.54 20.59 -55.09
C ASP A 263 15.38 21.10 -55.97
N PRO A 264 14.71 22.24 -55.67
CA PRO A 264 15.09 23.33 -54.75
C PRO A 264 14.36 23.35 -53.38
N TYR A 265 13.75 22.26 -52.92
CA TYR A 265 12.88 22.26 -51.73
C TYR A 265 13.55 21.60 -50.52
N LEU A 266 13.70 22.33 -49.42
CA LEU A 266 14.16 21.71 -48.16
C LEU A 266 13.09 20.71 -47.65
N PRO A 267 13.47 19.52 -47.17
CA PRO A 267 12.55 18.60 -46.50
C PRO A 267 11.81 19.24 -45.30
N ALA A 268 12.44 20.19 -44.61
CA ALA A 268 11.81 21.00 -43.57
C ALA A 268 10.73 21.97 -44.10
N ALA A 269 10.83 22.41 -45.36
CA ALA A 269 9.86 23.27 -46.00
C ALA A 269 8.55 22.52 -46.33
N LEU A 270 8.60 21.21 -46.62
CA LEU A 270 7.41 20.36 -46.75
C LEU A 270 6.59 20.35 -45.45
N VAL A 271 7.27 20.30 -44.29
CA VAL A 271 6.65 20.34 -42.96
C VAL A 271 6.04 21.70 -42.64
N LEU A 272 6.50 22.78 -43.27
CA LEU A 272 6.03 24.16 -43.07
C LEU A 272 5.07 24.63 -44.18
N SER A 273 4.82 23.81 -45.20
CA SER A 273 4.00 24.18 -46.35
C SER A 273 2.49 24.21 -45.99
N PRO A 274 1.76 25.29 -46.33
CA PRO A 274 0.33 25.38 -46.09
C PRO A 274 -0.42 24.54 -47.13
N THR A 275 -0.85 23.33 -46.77
CA THR A 275 -1.71 22.50 -47.62
C THR A 275 -3.19 22.78 -47.34
N PRO A 276 -4.05 22.87 -48.38
CA PRO A 276 -5.48 23.12 -48.21
C PRO A 276 -6.18 21.84 -47.73
N LEU A 277 -6.60 21.81 -46.46
CA LEU A 277 -7.44 20.74 -45.91
C LEU A 277 -8.90 21.00 -46.28
N ASP A 278 -9.46 20.18 -47.16
CA ASP A 278 -10.87 20.24 -47.51
C ASP A 278 -11.72 19.62 -46.39
N LYS A 279 -12.73 20.34 -45.89
CA LYS A 279 -13.45 20.00 -44.65
C LYS A 279 -14.51 18.91 -44.82
N SER A 280 -14.52 18.21 -45.96
CA SER A 280 -15.64 17.37 -46.37
C SER A 280 -15.21 15.93 -46.65
N LYS A 281 -15.00 15.14 -45.58
CA LYS A 281 -15.40 13.72 -45.46
C LYS A 281 -14.82 13.10 -44.18
N ASP A 282 -15.63 12.26 -43.54
CA ASP A 282 -15.28 11.40 -42.41
C ASP A 282 -14.38 10.22 -42.84
N GLU A 283 -13.44 10.44 -43.76
CA GLU A 283 -12.45 9.47 -44.16
C GLU A 283 -11.11 9.80 -43.50
N ILE A 284 -10.38 8.74 -43.13
CA ILE A 284 -9.08 8.85 -42.46
C ILE A 284 -8.08 9.37 -43.50
N ASP A 285 -8.02 10.69 -43.64
CA ASP A 285 -7.13 11.34 -44.59
C ASP A 285 -5.73 11.45 -43.98
N PHE A 286 -4.83 10.65 -44.54
CA PHE A 286 -3.40 10.72 -44.25
C PHE A 286 -2.81 12.01 -44.82
N SER A 287 -2.48 12.94 -43.92
CA SER A 287 -1.35 13.89 -44.06
C SER A 287 -0.96 14.38 -42.67
N PRO A 288 -0.05 13.67 -41.98
CA PRO A 288 0.35 13.96 -40.59
C PRO A 288 0.95 15.36 -40.37
N ALA A 289 1.49 16.00 -41.40
CA ALA A 289 2.17 17.30 -41.28
C ALA A 289 1.21 18.50 -41.14
N ALA A 290 0.07 18.51 -41.85
CA ALA A 290 -0.84 19.65 -41.91
C ALA A 290 -1.64 19.86 -40.61
N VAL A 291 -2.03 18.76 -39.96
CA VAL A 291 -2.71 18.81 -38.66
C VAL A 291 -1.74 19.23 -37.56
N HIS A 292 -0.46 18.81 -37.64
CA HIS A 292 0.59 19.24 -36.71
C HIS A 292 0.93 20.74 -36.82
N LEU A 293 0.86 21.33 -38.01
CA LEU A 293 1.01 22.77 -38.23
C LEU A 293 -0.15 23.61 -37.65
N LEU A 294 -1.41 23.19 -37.85
CA LEU A 294 -2.55 23.92 -37.30
C LEU A 294 -2.55 23.95 -35.76
N LEU A 295 -2.02 22.91 -35.13
CA LEU A 295 -1.88 22.82 -33.68
C LEU A 295 -0.67 23.59 -33.14
N SER A 296 0.43 23.71 -33.89
CA SER A 296 1.54 24.60 -33.52
C SER A 296 1.11 26.08 -33.58
N TYR A 297 0.32 26.46 -34.60
CA TYR A 297 -0.24 27.81 -34.74
C TYR A 297 -1.28 28.15 -33.65
N TYR A 298 -2.20 27.22 -33.34
CA TYR A 298 -3.17 27.41 -32.25
C TYR A 298 -2.51 27.40 -30.86
N CYS A 299 -1.48 26.57 -30.63
CA CYS A 299 -0.75 26.55 -29.36
C CYS A 299 0.03 27.84 -29.13
N LYS A 300 0.68 28.44 -30.15
CA LYS A 300 1.36 29.74 -30.02
C LYS A 300 0.41 30.85 -29.57
N LYS A 301 -0.82 30.84 -30.08
CA LYS A 301 -1.88 31.83 -29.77
C LYS A 301 -2.52 31.61 -28.39
N VAL A 302 -2.56 30.37 -27.91
CA VAL A 302 -3.05 30.03 -26.56
C VAL A 302 -1.97 30.28 -25.51
N THR A 303 -0.70 29.99 -25.78
CA THR A 303 0.41 30.29 -24.86
C THR A 303 0.65 31.78 -24.74
N SER A 304 0.48 32.59 -25.80
CA SER A 304 0.56 34.06 -25.66
C SER A 304 -0.57 34.62 -24.81
N LYS A 305 -1.82 34.16 -25.02
CA LYS A 305 -2.98 34.59 -24.20
C LYS A 305 -2.92 34.14 -22.74
N VAL A 306 -2.30 32.98 -22.47
CA VAL A 306 -2.11 32.47 -21.10
C VAL A 306 -0.94 33.18 -20.40
N MET A 307 0.11 33.55 -21.14
CA MET A 307 1.22 34.37 -20.64
C MET A 307 0.81 35.83 -20.39
N GLU A 308 0.02 36.44 -21.29
CA GLU A 308 -0.55 37.80 -21.08
C GLU A 308 -1.42 37.83 -19.82
N ARG A 309 -2.33 36.86 -19.63
CA ARG A 309 -3.16 36.77 -18.42
C ARG A 309 -2.39 36.47 -17.13
N ALA A 310 -1.18 35.91 -17.22
CA ALA A 310 -0.34 35.66 -16.07
C ALA A 310 0.50 36.90 -15.68
N ASN A 311 0.78 37.78 -16.65
CA ASN A 311 1.48 39.05 -16.43
C ASN A 311 0.54 40.18 -16.02
N ASP A 312 -0.76 40.11 -16.35
CA ASP A 312 -1.77 41.09 -15.92
C ASP A 312 -2.25 40.90 -14.46
N THR A 313 -1.75 39.87 -13.75
CA THR A 313 -2.07 39.59 -12.34
C THR A 313 -0.87 39.77 -11.40
N HIS A 314 -0.10 40.83 -11.62
CA HIS A 314 0.90 41.32 -10.67
C HIS A 314 0.65 42.78 -10.30
#